data_AF-A0A6P6R832-F1
#
_entry.id   AF-A0A6P6R832-F1
#
_cell.length_a   1.000
_cell.length_b   1.000
_cell.length_c   1.000
_cell.angle_alpha   90.00
_cell.angle_beta   90.00
_cell.angle_gamma   90.00
#
_symmetry.space_group_name_H-M   'P 1'
#
loop_
_entity.id
_entity.type
_entity.pdbx_description
1 polymer ?
#
loop_
_entity_poly.entity_id
_entity_poly.type
_entity_poly.pdbx_seq_one_letter_code
_entity_poly.pdbx_strand_id
1 'polypeptide(L)'
;MADMTVEDITMRANQVTDESLESTRRMLQLAEESRETGVKTMTMLDEQGEQLRRVDQGMDQINQDMRQAEKNLTDLSKCCGLCVCPCDRVTSIEHDGRYKKTWGTGSDNPGMEGKEGGVVSSQPTAVRNGQAVSSGSGGASGPYIKRVTNDAREDEMEENLDQVGGIIGNLKNLALDMGNEIEKQNKTIDRITDKADMNKARIDEANQRANKLL
;
A
#
# COMPACT_ATOMS: atom_id res chain seq x y z
N MET A 1 24.29 -32.52 45.46
CA MET A 1 23.14 -31.77 44.93
C MET A 1 22.15 -31.71 46.07
N ALA A 2 21.85 -30.53 46.60
CA ALA A 2 20.85 -30.40 47.67
C ALA A 2 19.48 -30.75 47.07
N ASP A 3 18.80 -31.74 47.64
CA ASP A 3 17.44 -32.08 47.24
C ASP A 3 16.53 -30.89 47.55
N MET A 4 15.88 -30.40 46.52
CA MET A 4 14.93 -29.30 46.61
C MET A 4 13.70 -29.79 47.36
N THR A 5 13.30 -29.10 48.42
CA THR A 5 12.14 -29.53 49.20
C THR A 5 10.85 -29.31 48.41
N VAL A 6 9.79 -30.03 48.75
CA VAL A 6 8.47 -29.86 48.11
C VAL A 6 7.95 -28.42 48.28
N GLU A 7 8.30 -27.78 49.40
CA GLU A 7 8.00 -26.37 49.70
C GLU A 7 8.77 -25.42 48.77
N ASP A 8 10.06 -25.68 48.52
CA ASP A 8 10.85 -24.89 47.56
C ASP A 8 10.30 -25.01 46.12
N ILE A 9 9.88 -26.22 45.72
CA ILE A 9 9.30 -26.47 44.39
C ILE A 9 7.98 -25.72 44.22
N THR A 10 7.10 -25.76 45.23
CA THR A 10 5.81 -25.07 45.18
C THR A 10 5.95 -23.54 45.22
N MET A 11 6.89 -23.02 46.01
CA MET A 11 7.22 -21.60 46.02
C MET A 11 7.71 -21.13 44.64
N ARG A 12 8.61 -21.89 44.02
CA ARG A 12 9.12 -21.56 42.68
C ARG A 12 8.05 -21.66 41.61
N ALA A 13 7.17 -22.65 41.68
CA ALA A 13 6.05 -22.78 40.75
C ALA A 13 5.13 -21.55 40.82
N ASN A 14 4.76 -21.12 42.02
CA ASN A 14 3.96 -19.91 42.22
C ASN A 14 4.65 -18.66 41.68
N GLN A 15 5.95 -18.50 41.94
CA GLN A 15 6.72 -17.38 41.41
C GLN A 15 6.69 -17.34 39.88
N VAL A 16 6.91 -18.48 39.21
CA VAL A 16 6.87 -18.55 37.75
C VAL A 16 5.47 -18.25 37.20
N THR A 17 4.41 -18.70 37.88
CA THR A 17 3.02 -18.37 37.51
C THR A 17 2.77 -16.87 37.60
N ASP A 18 3.21 -16.21 38.67
CA ASP A 18 3.03 -14.76 38.86
C ASP A 18 3.82 -13.96 37.81
N GLU A 19 5.07 -14.34 37.55
CA GLU A 19 5.90 -13.72 36.51
C GLU A 19 5.29 -13.89 35.10
N SER A 20 4.71 -15.07 34.83
CA SER A 20 4.01 -15.35 33.56
C SER A 20 2.77 -14.49 33.41
N LEU A 21 1.99 -14.31 34.48
CA LEU A 21 0.81 -13.44 34.49
C LEU A 21 1.17 -11.98 34.26
N GLU A 22 2.23 -11.50 34.90
CA GLU A 22 2.70 -10.14 34.64
C GLU A 22 3.14 -9.98 33.17
N SER A 23 3.73 -11.04 32.58
CA SER A 23 4.08 -11.04 31.17
C SER A 23 2.86 -11.00 30.24
N THR A 24 1.77 -11.69 30.56
CA THR A 24 0.54 -11.61 29.74
C THR A 24 -0.11 -10.23 29.82
N ARG A 25 -0.08 -9.58 31.00
CA ARG A 25 -0.53 -8.19 31.16
C ARG A 25 0.29 -7.21 30.33
N ARG A 26 1.62 -7.32 30.34
CA ARG A 26 2.51 -6.51 29.49
C ARG A 26 2.25 -6.76 28.00
N MET A 27 2.02 -8.00 27.62
CA MET A 27 1.71 -8.37 26.24
C MET A 27 0.41 -7.73 25.76
N LEU A 28 -0.64 -7.74 26.61
CA LEU A 28 -1.91 -7.09 26.32
C LEU A 28 -1.73 -5.58 26.09
N GLN A 29 -1.05 -4.90 27.01
CA GLN A 29 -0.76 -3.47 26.89
C GLN A 29 -0.03 -3.14 25.58
N LEU A 30 1.04 -3.89 25.25
CA LEU A 30 1.81 -3.69 24.03
C LEU A 30 0.99 -3.98 22.76
N ALA A 31 0.12 -4.99 22.80
CA ALA A 31 -0.75 -5.33 21.68
C ALA A 31 -1.77 -4.22 21.43
N GLU A 32 -2.38 -3.66 22.49
CA GLU A 32 -3.31 -2.53 22.38
C GLU A 32 -2.64 -1.27 21.84
N GLU A 33 -1.46 -0.92 22.36
CA GLU A 33 -0.67 0.23 21.88
C GLU A 33 -0.28 0.06 20.41
N SER A 34 0.12 -1.16 20.01
CA SER A 34 0.43 -1.50 18.63
C SER A 34 -0.80 -1.35 17.72
N ARG A 35 -1.98 -1.74 18.21
CA ARG A 35 -3.24 -1.61 17.47
C ARG A 35 -3.59 -0.15 17.24
N GLU A 36 -3.51 0.69 18.27
CA GLU A 36 -3.76 2.13 18.14
C GLU A 36 -2.78 2.79 17.16
N THR A 37 -1.50 2.47 17.27
CA THR A 37 -0.47 2.96 16.35
C THR A 37 -0.71 2.48 14.91
N GLY A 38 -1.14 1.22 14.74
CA GLY A 38 -1.50 0.66 13.44
C GLY A 38 -2.69 1.37 12.79
N VAL A 39 -3.75 1.66 13.57
CA VAL A 39 -4.90 2.43 13.09
C VAL A 39 -4.49 3.83 12.65
N LYS A 40 -3.70 4.54 13.48
CA LYS A 40 -3.18 5.87 13.12
C LYS A 40 -2.34 5.82 11.85
N THR A 41 -1.51 4.79 11.69
CA THR A 41 -0.70 4.59 10.48
C THR A 41 -1.57 4.38 9.25
N MET A 42 -2.64 3.59 9.37
CA MET A 42 -3.58 3.39 8.26
C MET A 42 -4.28 4.69 7.85
N THR A 43 -4.70 5.53 8.80
CA THR A 43 -5.26 6.86 8.50
C THR A 43 -4.24 7.75 7.78
N MET A 44 -2.98 7.75 8.22
CA MET A 44 -1.93 8.52 7.54
C MET A 44 -1.68 8.01 6.11
N LEU A 45 -1.70 6.69 5.88
CA LEU A 45 -1.57 6.11 4.55
C LEU A 45 -2.73 6.53 3.64
N ASP A 46 -3.96 6.54 4.13
CA ASP A 46 -5.14 7.00 3.37
C ASP A 46 -4.99 8.49 2.96
N GLU A 47 -4.61 9.35 3.91
CA GLU A 47 -4.36 10.77 3.63
C GLU A 47 -3.22 10.99 2.62
N GLN A 48 -2.15 10.19 2.71
CA GLN A 48 -1.04 10.21 1.75
C GLN A 48 -1.49 9.73 0.37
N GLY A 49 -2.35 8.72 0.29
CA GLY A 49 -2.95 8.24 -0.96
C GLY A 49 -3.71 9.35 -1.69
N GLU A 50 -4.54 10.11 -0.96
CA GLU A 50 -5.25 11.26 -1.54
C GLU A 50 -4.30 12.40 -1.96
N GLN A 51 -3.21 12.62 -1.23
CA GLN A 51 -2.17 13.58 -1.64
C GLN A 51 -1.52 13.15 -2.97
N LEU A 52 -1.14 11.87 -3.10
CA LEU A 52 -0.57 11.34 -4.34
C LEU A 52 -1.57 11.46 -5.51
N ARG A 53 -2.86 11.21 -5.27
CA ARG A 53 -3.90 11.39 -6.28
C ARG A 53 -3.99 12.85 -6.75
N ARG A 54 -3.88 13.82 -5.84
CA ARG A 54 -3.82 15.26 -6.20
C ARG A 54 -2.57 15.59 -7.01
N VAL A 55 -1.42 15.03 -6.65
CA VAL A 55 -0.17 15.24 -7.39
C VAL A 55 -0.27 14.66 -8.81
N ASP A 56 -0.81 13.45 -8.94
CA ASP A 56 -1.03 12.80 -10.24
C ASP A 56 -1.94 13.64 -11.15
N GLN A 57 -3.03 14.20 -10.61
CA GLN A 57 -3.89 15.15 -11.31
C GLN A 57 -3.18 16.47 -11.65
N GLY A 58 -2.28 16.95 -10.78
CA GLY A 58 -1.44 18.11 -11.07
C GLY A 58 -0.52 17.85 -12.26
N MET A 59 0.05 16.65 -12.37
CA MET A 59 0.88 16.27 -13.52
C MET A 59 0.08 16.22 -14.82
N ASP A 60 -1.18 15.76 -14.75
CA ASP A 60 -2.15 15.82 -15.86
C ASP A 60 -2.41 17.26 -16.32
N GLN A 61 -2.62 18.17 -15.37
CA GLN A 61 -2.86 19.58 -15.66
C GLN A 61 -1.64 20.23 -16.32
N ILE A 62 -0.44 20.03 -15.78
CA ILE A 62 0.81 20.54 -16.36
C ILE A 62 0.97 20.06 -17.80
N ASN A 63 0.69 18.78 -18.06
CA ASN A 63 0.76 18.21 -19.41
C ASN A 63 -0.19 18.91 -20.39
N GLN A 64 -1.41 19.25 -19.95
CA GLN A 64 -2.38 20.02 -20.74
C GLN A 64 -1.92 21.47 -20.98
N ASP A 65 -1.44 22.15 -19.93
CA ASP A 65 -0.94 23.52 -20.03
C ASP A 65 0.25 23.61 -20.98
N MET A 66 1.17 22.65 -20.93
CA MET A 66 2.30 22.56 -21.84
C MET A 66 1.89 22.35 -23.30
N ARG A 67 0.80 21.61 -23.57
CA ARG A 67 0.24 21.50 -24.94
C ARG A 67 -0.22 22.86 -25.45
N GLN A 68 -0.85 23.67 -24.61
CA GLN A 68 -1.28 25.00 -25.01
C GLN A 68 -0.09 25.95 -25.18
N ALA A 69 0.91 25.89 -24.29
CA ALA A 69 2.12 26.70 -24.37
C ALA A 69 2.90 26.41 -25.67
N GLU A 70 3.08 25.14 -26.02
CA GLU A 70 3.76 24.73 -27.27
C GLU A 70 3.02 25.21 -28.53
N LYS A 71 1.68 25.18 -28.53
CA LYS A 71 0.87 25.74 -29.63
C LYS A 71 1.08 27.24 -29.77
N ASN A 72 1.00 27.98 -28.66
CA ASN A 72 1.22 29.43 -28.66
C ASN A 72 2.63 29.79 -29.14
N LEU A 73 3.67 29.06 -28.70
CA LEU A 73 5.04 29.24 -29.17
C LEU A 73 5.19 28.95 -30.67
N THR A 74 4.51 27.92 -31.17
CA THR A 74 4.49 27.59 -32.61
C THR A 74 3.77 28.65 -33.42
N ASP A 75 2.73 29.28 -32.88
CA ASP A 75 2.04 30.39 -33.53
C ASP A 75 2.92 31.64 -33.58
N LEU A 76 3.69 31.92 -32.52
CA LEU A 76 4.64 33.02 -32.48
C LEU A 76 5.86 32.81 -33.39
N SER A 77 6.27 31.56 -33.64
CA SER A 77 7.38 31.24 -34.54
C SER A 77 7.03 31.30 -36.04
N LYS A 78 5.76 31.57 -36.40
CA LYS A 78 5.35 31.74 -37.80
C LYS A 78 5.77 33.11 -38.32
N CYS A 79 6.65 33.13 -39.33
CA CYS A 79 7.03 34.36 -40.02
C CYS A 79 5.90 34.84 -40.95
N CYS A 80 5.46 36.10 -40.80
CA CYS A 80 4.50 36.77 -41.70
C CYS A 80 3.18 36.00 -41.97
N GLY A 81 2.60 35.35 -40.95
CA GLY A 81 1.18 34.99 -40.90
C GLY A 81 0.70 33.80 -41.76
N LEU A 82 1.50 33.26 -42.69
CA LEU A 82 1.03 32.20 -43.60
C LEU A 82 2.02 31.04 -43.86
N CYS A 83 3.29 31.15 -43.51
CA CYS A 83 4.28 30.07 -43.71
C CYS A 83 5.10 29.80 -42.44
N VAL A 84 5.16 28.53 -42.00
CA VAL A 84 6.16 28.08 -41.02
C VAL A 84 7.51 28.20 -41.70
N CYS A 85 8.45 28.95 -41.10
CA CYS A 85 9.79 29.09 -41.64
C CYS A 85 10.41 27.68 -41.75
N PRO A 86 10.89 27.23 -42.94
CA PRO A 86 11.40 25.87 -43.14
C PRO A 86 12.55 25.48 -42.21
N CYS A 87 13.16 26.47 -41.56
CA CYS A 87 14.27 26.35 -40.62
C CYS A 87 13.85 25.86 -39.21
N ASP A 88 12.55 25.88 -38.86
CA ASP A 88 12.03 25.53 -37.52
C ASP A 88 10.95 24.44 -37.58
N ARG A 89 11.16 23.41 -38.39
CA ARG A 89 10.24 22.27 -38.45
C ARG A 89 10.40 21.39 -37.20
N VAL A 90 9.67 21.73 -36.14
CA VAL A 90 9.69 20.97 -34.88
C VAL A 90 8.74 19.78 -34.92
N THR A 91 9.24 18.61 -34.52
CA THR A 91 8.44 17.40 -34.31
C THR A 91 7.69 17.50 -32.98
N SER A 92 6.40 17.16 -32.97
CA SER A 92 5.61 17.13 -31.73
C SER A 92 6.14 16.06 -30.78
N ILE A 93 6.43 16.41 -29.53
CA ILE A 93 6.76 15.47 -28.45
C ILE A 93 5.66 14.42 -28.26
N GLU A 94 4.42 14.72 -28.68
CA GLU A 94 3.29 13.79 -28.59
C GLU A 94 3.48 12.53 -29.46
N HIS A 95 4.39 12.57 -30.44
CA HIS A 95 4.75 11.42 -31.26
C HIS A 95 5.88 10.57 -30.63
N ASP A 96 6.47 10.99 -29.50
CA ASP A 96 7.46 10.18 -28.80
C ASP A 96 6.79 8.95 -28.18
N GLY A 97 7.42 7.79 -28.33
CA GLY A 97 6.93 6.53 -27.76
C GLY A 97 6.84 6.60 -26.23
N ARG A 98 7.71 7.38 -25.58
CA ARG A 98 7.62 7.65 -24.14
C ARG A 98 6.38 8.44 -23.77
N TYR A 99 6.03 9.48 -24.53
CA TYR A 99 4.80 10.25 -24.30
C TYR A 99 3.55 9.37 -24.41
N LYS A 100 3.49 8.51 -25.44
CA LYS A 100 2.41 7.53 -25.57
C LYS A 100 2.37 6.53 -24.41
N LYS A 101 3.51 6.12 -23.86
CA LYS A 101 3.54 5.23 -22.70
C LYS A 101 3.03 5.92 -21.42
N THR A 102 3.35 7.19 -21.22
CA THR A 102 2.99 7.93 -20.00
C THR A 102 1.56 8.46 -20.02
N TRP A 103 1.07 8.89 -21.19
CA TRP A 103 -0.20 9.60 -21.36
C TRP A 103 -1.14 8.99 -22.41
N GLY A 104 -0.63 8.11 -23.27
CA GLY A 104 -1.47 7.37 -24.20
C GLY A 104 -2.20 6.26 -23.47
N THR A 105 -3.53 6.31 -23.48
CA THR A 105 -4.38 5.14 -23.23
C THR A 105 -3.86 3.99 -24.10
N GLY A 106 -3.48 2.87 -23.49
CA GLY A 106 -2.78 1.73 -24.09
C GLY A 106 -3.43 1.13 -25.35
N SER A 107 -3.33 1.83 -26.46
CA SER A 107 -3.68 1.39 -27.81
C SER A 107 -2.48 1.72 -28.66
N ASP A 108 -1.54 0.78 -28.74
CA ASP A 108 -0.57 0.56 -29.84
C ASP A 108 0.55 -0.40 -29.38
N ASN A 109 0.19 -1.51 -28.73
CA ASN A 109 1.07 -2.67 -28.60
C ASN A 109 0.44 -3.84 -29.39
N PRO A 110 0.76 -4.04 -30.67
CA PRO A 110 0.34 -5.22 -31.42
C PRO A 110 1.26 -6.42 -31.15
N GLY A 111 1.59 -6.67 -29.88
CA GLY A 111 2.65 -7.62 -29.55
C GLY A 111 2.86 -7.93 -28.08
N MET A 112 1.80 -8.07 -27.27
CA MET A 112 1.85 -8.92 -26.09
C MET A 112 0.42 -9.30 -25.69
N GLU A 113 -0.06 -10.41 -26.25
CA GLU A 113 -1.16 -11.16 -25.66
C GLU A 113 -0.78 -11.55 -24.24
N GLY A 114 -1.53 -11.05 -23.27
CA GLY A 114 -1.35 -11.34 -21.85
C GLY A 114 -2.61 -10.93 -21.09
N LYS A 115 -3.63 -11.79 -21.17
CA LYS A 115 -4.92 -11.73 -20.48
C LYS A 115 -4.88 -11.07 -19.08
N GLU A 116 -5.38 -9.85 -18.90
CA GLU A 116 -5.86 -9.38 -17.59
C GLU A 116 -6.98 -8.33 -17.79
N GLY A 117 -8.17 -8.58 -17.23
CA GLY A 117 -9.29 -7.63 -17.29
C GLY A 117 -10.70 -8.23 -17.41
N GLY A 118 -10.86 -9.54 -17.25
CA GLY A 118 -12.17 -10.12 -16.94
C GLY A 118 -12.34 -10.20 -15.42
N VAL A 119 -13.10 -9.27 -14.83
CA VAL A 119 -13.53 -9.40 -13.44
C VAL A 119 -14.51 -10.57 -13.33
N VAL A 120 -14.00 -11.74 -12.98
CA VAL A 120 -14.81 -12.91 -12.63
C VAL A 120 -15.32 -12.70 -11.20
N SER A 121 -16.51 -12.11 -11.07
CA SER A 121 -17.23 -11.96 -9.79
C SER A 121 -17.94 -13.26 -9.38
N SER A 122 -17.22 -14.38 -9.41
CA SER A 122 -17.69 -15.66 -8.87
C SER A 122 -16.51 -16.56 -8.57
N GLN A 123 -15.93 -16.38 -7.39
CA GLN A 123 -14.97 -17.32 -6.83
C GLN A 123 -15.72 -18.64 -6.52
N PRO A 124 -15.35 -19.79 -7.11
CA PRO A 124 -15.96 -21.05 -6.72
C PRO A 124 -15.43 -21.47 -5.35
N THR A 125 -16.36 -21.69 -4.43
CA THR A 125 -16.08 -22.29 -3.11
C THR A 125 -15.39 -23.64 -3.32
N ALA A 126 -14.23 -23.84 -2.69
CA ALA A 126 -13.50 -25.10 -2.75
C ALA A 126 -14.33 -26.21 -2.09
N VAL A 127 -14.90 -27.10 -2.89
CA VAL A 127 -15.60 -28.31 -2.41
C VAL A 127 -14.59 -29.45 -2.44
N ARG A 128 -14.10 -29.87 -1.27
CA ARG A 128 -13.34 -31.12 -1.12
C ARG A 128 -14.27 -32.15 -0.50
N ASN A 129 -14.62 -33.17 -1.29
CA ASN A 129 -15.34 -34.37 -0.85
C ASN A 129 -16.78 -34.16 -0.32
N GLY A 130 -17.59 -33.33 -0.99
CA GLY A 130 -19.05 -33.34 -0.82
C GLY A 130 -19.62 -32.74 0.48
N GLN A 131 -18.79 -32.15 1.33
CA GLN A 131 -19.25 -31.32 2.45
C GLN A 131 -18.90 -29.86 2.21
N ALA A 132 -19.89 -28.99 2.44
CA ALA A 132 -19.68 -27.54 2.47
C ALA A 132 -18.65 -27.22 3.56
N VAL A 133 -17.49 -26.70 3.17
CA VAL A 133 -16.56 -26.11 4.13
C VAL A 133 -17.17 -24.77 4.53
N SER A 134 -17.85 -24.77 5.67
CA SER A 134 -18.10 -23.55 6.43
C SER A 134 -16.75 -22.90 6.74
N SER A 135 -16.41 -21.85 5.99
CA SER A 135 -15.42 -20.86 6.40
C SER A 135 -15.91 -20.22 7.69
N GLY A 136 -15.54 -20.83 8.81
CA GLY A 136 -16.11 -20.58 10.12
C GLY A 136 -15.77 -21.66 11.14
N SER A 137 -15.13 -22.76 10.75
CA SER A 137 -14.38 -23.59 11.70
C SER A 137 -13.08 -22.87 12.07
N GLY A 138 -13.19 -21.80 12.86
CA GLY A 138 -12.13 -21.43 13.78
C GLY A 138 -11.88 -22.69 14.59
N GLY A 139 -10.79 -23.39 14.30
CA GLY A 139 -10.40 -24.54 15.09
C GLY A 139 -10.44 -24.08 16.53
N ALA A 140 -11.22 -24.76 17.37
CA ALA A 140 -11.21 -24.52 18.79
C ALA A 140 -9.74 -24.66 19.21
N SER A 141 -9.04 -23.54 19.33
CA SER A 141 -7.77 -23.53 20.01
C SER A 141 -8.13 -24.02 21.39
N GLY A 142 -7.64 -25.21 21.73
CA GLY A 142 -7.65 -25.61 23.13
C GLY A 142 -7.04 -24.48 23.96
N PRO A 143 -7.35 -24.43 25.25
CA PRO A 143 -6.85 -23.37 26.12
C PRO A 143 -5.34 -23.16 25.90
N TYR A 144 -4.95 -21.90 25.72
CA TYR A 144 -3.56 -21.50 25.50
C TYR A 144 -2.66 -21.97 26.64
N ILE A 145 -3.22 -22.06 27.84
CA ILE A 145 -2.54 -22.46 29.06
C ILE A 145 -3.04 -23.82 29.51
N LYS A 146 -2.07 -24.72 29.75
CA LYS A 146 -2.36 -25.97 30.44
C LYS A 146 -2.59 -25.68 31.92
N ARG A 147 -3.83 -25.82 32.37
CA ARG A 147 -4.23 -25.63 33.77
C ARG A 147 -3.54 -26.65 34.68
N VAL A 148 -2.83 -26.19 35.71
CA VAL A 148 -2.11 -27.03 36.69
C VAL A 148 -2.68 -26.82 38.08
N THR A 149 -2.77 -25.57 38.53
CA THR A 149 -3.35 -25.22 39.84
C THR A 149 -4.85 -24.95 39.75
N ASN A 150 -5.37 -24.66 38.55
CA ASN A 150 -6.74 -24.27 38.28
C ASN A 150 -7.20 -23.13 39.21
N ASP A 151 -6.31 -22.15 39.39
CA ASP A 151 -6.53 -20.96 40.20
C ASP A 151 -6.90 -19.75 39.34
N ALA A 152 -7.31 -18.66 40.00
CA ALA A 152 -7.74 -17.44 39.33
C ALA A 152 -6.63 -16.77 38.49
N ARG A 153 -5.35 -17.05 38.76
CA ARG A 153 -4.24 -16.49 37.96
C ARG A 153 -4.16 -17.18 36.61
N GLU A 154 -4.29 -18.51 36.58
CA GLU A 154 -4.35 -19.27 35.33
C GLU A 154 -5.56 -18.85 34.48
N ASP A 155 -6.71 -18.58 35.11
CA ASP A 155 -7.89 -18.03 34.42
C ASP A 155 -7.62 -16.64 33.81
N GLU A 156 -7.03 -15.71 34.57
CA GLU A 156 -6.69 -14.38 34.07
C GLU A 156 -5.65 -14.43 32.95
N MET A 157 -4.65 -15.30 33.07
CA MET A 157 -3.65 -15.47 32.02
C MET A 157 -4.26 -15.98 30.72
N GLU A 158 -5.20 -16.93 30.78
CA GLU A 158 -5.92 -17.45 29.62
C GLU A 158 -6.73 -16.33 28.96
N GLU A 159 -7.48 -15.55 29.74
CA GLU A 159 -8.27 -14.42 29.24
C GLU A 159 -7.38 -13.36 28.57
N ASN A 160 -6.23 -13.01 29.17
CA ASN A 160 -5.28 -12.08 28.59
C ASN A 160 -4.74 -12.59 27.24
N LEU A 161 -4.43 -13.88 27.13
CA LEU A 161 -3.91 -14.47 25.89
C LEU A 161 -4.99 -14.57 24.80
N ASP A 162 -6.25 -14.86 25.16
CA ASP A 162 -7.39 -14.79 24.26
C ASP A 162 -7.56 -13.39 23.66
N GLN A 163 -7.53 -12.35 24.52
CA GLN A 163 -7.63 -10.96 24.09
C GLN A 163 -6.46 -10.55 23.18
N VAL A 164 -5.23 -10.90 23.57
CA VAL A 164 -4.05 -10.68 22.74
C VAL A 164 -4.19 -11.38 21.39
N GLY A 165 -4.67 -12.63 21.37
CA GLY A 165 -4.92 -13.38 20.13
C GLY A 165 -5.88 -12.65 19.19
N GLY A 166 -6.95 -12.08 19.74
CA GLY A 166 -7.89 -11.23 18.99
C GLY A 166 -7.23 -9.96 18.43
N ILE A 167 -6.44 -9.26 19.25
CA ILE A 167 -5.73 -8.05 18.82
C ILE A 167 -4.70 -8.38 17.73
N ILE A 168 -3.93 -9.46 17.88
CA ILE A 168 -2.96 -9.91 16.88
C ILE A 168 -3.67 -10.27 15.56
N GLY A 169 -4.85 -10.89 15.62
CA GLY A 169 -5.69 -11.13 14.45
C GLY A 169 -6.06 -9.83 13.72
N ASN A 170 -6.46 -8.79 14.46
CA ASN A 170 -6.75 -7.47 13.91
C ASN A 170 -5.49 -6.79 13.35
N LEU A 171 -4.36 -6.86 14.06
CA LEU A 171 -3.07 -6.33 13.62
C LEU A 171 -2.61 -6.98 12.31
N LYS A 172 -2.86 -8.29 12.14
CA LYS A 172 -2.59 -8.99 10.88
C LYS A 172 -3.41 -8.40 9.73
N ASN A 173 -4.70 -8.17 9.93
CA ASN A 173 -5.54 -7.58 8.89
C ASN A 173 -5.08 -6.16 8.54
N LEU A 174 -4.79 -5.32 9.56
CA LEU A 174 -4.21 -3.99 9.35
C LEU A 174 -2.89 -4.06 8.58
N ALA A 175 -2.00 -5.00 8.90
CA ALA A 175 -0.73 -5.17 8.20
C ALA A 175 -0.92 -5.54 6.71
N LEU A 176 -1.91 -6.40 6.40
CA LEU A 176 -2.24 -6.75 5.01
C LEU A 176 -2.83 -5.54 4.27
N ASP A 177 -3.74 -4.79 4.90
CA ASP A 177 -4.35 -3.60 4.29
C ASP A 177 -3.32 -2.50 4.04
N MET A 178 -2.44 -2.23 5.02
CA MET A 178 -1.32 -1.31 4.87
C MET A 178 -0.39 -1.74 3.74
N GLY A 179 -0.06 -3.04 3.64
CA GLY A 179 0.77 -3.58 2.56
C GLY A 179 0.15 -3.35 1.17
N ASN A 180 -1.14 -3.66 1.02
CA ASN A 180 -1.87 -3.44 -0.22
C ASN A 180 -1.95 -1.96 -0.60
N GLU A 181 -2.14 -1.08 0.38
CA GLU A 181 -2.21 0.37 0.14
C GLU A 181 -0.86 0.94 -0.28
N ILE A 182 0.24 0.52 0.38
CA ILE A 182 1.60 0.89 -0.02
C ILE A 182 1.90 0.43 -1.46
N GLU A 183 1.52 -0.80 -1.84
CA GLU A 183 1.73 -1.28 -3.21
C GLU A 183 0.98 -0.43 -4.26
N LYS A 184 -0.26 -0.01 -3.96
CA LYS A 184 -1.01 0.89 -4.85
C LYS A 184 -0.36 2.27 -4.96
N GLN A 185 0.09 2.81 -3.82
CA GLN A 185 0.77 4.10 -3.76
C GLN A 185 2.09 4.06 -4.53
N ASN A 186 2.88 2.99 -4.41
CA ASN A 186 4.11 2.80 -5.18
C ASN A 186 3.86 2.84 -6.69
N LYS A 187 2.85 2.12 -7.20
CA LYS A 187 2.47 2.18 -8.63
C LYS A 187 2.05 3.58 -9.07
N THR A 188 1.39 4.33 -8.18
CA THR A 188 0.99 5.72 -8.46
C THR A 188 2.21 6.63 -8.50
N ILE A 189 3.17 6.45 -7.60
CA ILE A 189 4.44 7.19 -7.59
C ILE A 189 5.25 6.92 -8.86
N ASP A 190 5.34 5.66 -9.32
CA ASP A 190 6.01 5.32 -10.57
C ASP A 190 5.40 6.08 -11.75
N ARG A 191 4.05 6.09 -11.84
CA ARG A 191 3.33 6.85 -12.86
C ARG A 191 3.59 8.36 -12.74
N ILE A 192 3.56 8.92 -11.53
CA ILE A 192 3.85 10.34 -11.29
C ILE A 192 5.27 10.68 -11.75
N THR A 193 6.24 9.83 -11.45
CA THR A 193 7.65 9.99 -11.84
C THR A 193 7.77 10.04 -13.37
N ASP A 194 7.19 9.07 -14.05
CA ASP A 194 7.16 9.03 -15.52
C ASP A 194 6.53 10.30 -16.12
N LYS A 195 5.39 10.75 -15.58
CA LYS A 195 4.72 11.98 -16.01
C LYS A 195 5.57 13.22 -15.73
N ALA A 196 6.24 13.28 -14.57
CA ALA A 196 7.09 14.39 -14.16
C ALA A 196 8.32 14.54 -15.07
N ASP A 197 8.99 13.43 -15.40
CA ASP A 197 10.13 13.43 -16.32
C ASP A 197 9.72 13.91 -17.72
N MET A 198 8.57 13.47 -18.22
CA MET A 198 8.03 13.92 -19.50
C MET A 198 7.66 15.41 -19.47
N ASN A 199 6.96 15.86 -18.44
CA ASN A 199 6.61 17.27 -18.27
C ASN A 199 7.85 18.14 -18.17
N LYS A 200 8.88 17.70 -17.43
CA LYS A 200 10.17 18.39 -17.32
C LYS A 200 10.84 18.56 -18.69
N ALA A 201 10.96 17.48 -19.46
CA ALA A 201 11.55 17.53 -20.80
C ALA A 201 10.81 18.52 -21.72
N ARG A 202 9.46 18.52 -21.68
CA ARG A 202 8.63 19.46 -22.44
C ARG A 202 8.83 20.91 -22.02
N ILE A 203 8.88 21.17 -20.72
CA ILE A 203 9.12 22.53 -20.18
C ILE A 203 10.50 23.02 -20.62
N ASP A 204 11.53 22.19 -20.51
CA ASP A 204 12.89 22.55 -20.90
C ASP A 204 12.98 22.86 -22.40
N GLU A 205 12.32 22.07 -23.27
CA GLU A 205 12.27 22.35 -24.71
C GLU A 205 11.48 23.64 -25.03
N ALA A 206 10.30 23.81 -24.45
CA ALA A 206 9.48 25.00 -24.65
C ALA A 206 10.22 26.27 -24.21
N ASN A 207 10.94 26.21 -23.09
CA ASN A 207 11.76 27.32 -22.60
C ASN A 207 12.92 27.64 -23.57
N GLN A 208 13.61 26.62 -24.11
CA GLN A 208 14.62 26.85 -25.14
C GLN A 208 14.04 27.50 -26.40
N ARG A 209 12.85 27.07 -26.84
CA ARG A 209 12.15 27.67 -27.99
C ARG A 209 11.76 29.11 -27.72
N ALA A 210 11.19 29.40 -26.54
CA ALA A 210 10.81 30.76 -26.15
C ALA A 210 12.02 31.72 -26.16
N ASN A 211 13.16 31.28 -25.65
CA ASN A 211 14.39 32.09 -25.66
C ASN A 211 14.95 32.36 -27.07
N LYS A 212 14.64 31.52 -28.07
CA LYS A 212 15.03 31.76 -29.48
C LYS A 212 14.10 32.74 -30.21
N LEU A 213 12.93 33.05 -29.64
CA LEU A 213 11.97 34.00 -30.18
C LEU A 213 12.19 35.44 -29.67
N LEU A 214 13.06 35.61 -28.67
CA LEU A 214 13.57 36.90 -28.21
C LEU A 214 14.73 37.37 -29.11
#